data_AF-A0A516SAW5-F1
#
_entry.id   AF-A0A516SAW5-F1
#
_cell.length_a   1.000
_cell.length_b   1.000
_cell.length_c   1.000
_cell.angle_alpha   90.00
_cell.angle_beta   90.00
_cell.angle_gamma   90.00
#
_symmetry.space_group_name_H-M   'P 1'
#
loop_
_entity.id
_entity.type
_entity.pdbx_description
1 polymer ?
#
loop_
_entity_poly.entity_id
_entity_poly.type
_entity_poly.pdbx_seq_one_letter_code
_entity_poly.pdbx_strand_id
1 'polypeptide(L)'
;MHLIKKHAPRAIASVLLVLPAISVAAAETGIAIEAVDIYSCGALSNDIPNVDNFRNRMLSIAGYTASIRYVNGLVYPTDFPDPQIVAGNADTSNFDRPGDAIAYFSGHGTCDDQTNTACTTTAGCPDIAGTQKKCLRFTDSPLAGRCVYSRPRNIVVDRTGTSCQLVNYSTGAVRWGEDASSGAWAGAGTNGGINLAVIDNSCGITPDLYVPEMLNAFAGVSSIALIMPTRVGSDTADVANRGRAFADRYVANVNSAVGPSWTDAINSVTGGSGCAFGGGNHGVVGCGAHIIVSVEINQARAEWANRTESWVQLRNEANDGIGWGWMSWLYTCNYDCNNHPFILP
;
A
#
# COMPACT_ATOMS: atom_id res chain seq x y z
N MET A 1 -87.10 1.02 31.24
CA MET A 1 -85.89 0.18 31.35
C MET A 1 -84.91 0.65 30.28
N HIS A 2 -83.94 1.49 30.64
CA HIS A 2 -82.97 2.09 29.72
C HIS A 2 -81.57 1.60 30.12
N LEU A 3 -80.88 0.94 29.19
CA LEU A 3 -79.53 0.41 29.37
C LEU A 3 -78.48 1.50 29.13
N ILE A 4 -77.68 1.80 30.15
CA ILE A 4 -76.49 2.65 30.07
C ILE A 4 -75.29 1.75 29.75
N LYS A 5 -74.69 1.88 28.56
CA LYS A 5 -73.39 1.28 28.21
C LYS A 5 -72.26 2.14 28.78
N LYS A 6 -71.46 1.57 29.69
CA LYS A 6 -70.18 2.15 30.13
C LYS A 6 -69.10 1.85 29.08
N HIS A 7 -68.42 2.89 28.58
CA HIS A 7 -67.19 2.75 27.80
C HIS A 7 -65.98 2.71 28.73
N ALA A 8 -65.12 1.70 28.56
CA ALA A 8 -63.83 1.61 29.22
C ALA A 8 -62.78 2.46 28.46
N PRO A 9 -61.83 3.09 29.16
CA PRO A 9 -60.75 3.86 28.52
C PRO A 9 -59.72 2.90 27.89
N ARG A 10 -59.40 3.13 26.61
CA ARG A 10 -58.29 2.47 25.91
C ARG A 10 -56.98 3.12 26.36
N ALA A 11 -56.07 2.33 26.92
CA ALA A 11 -54.70 2.75 27.18
C ALA A 11 -53.97 2.95 25.85
N ILE A 12 -53.47 4.18 25.62
CA ILE A 12 -52.58 4.49 24.50
C ILE A 12 -51.18 4.09 24.95
N ALA A 13 -50.68 2.96 24.44
CA ALA A 13 -49.29 2.57 24.59
C ALA A 13 -48.44 3.47 23.69
N SER A 14 -47.73 4.42 24.29
CA SER A 14 -46.72 5.22 23.61
C SER A 14 -45.56 4.31 23.22
N VAL A 15 -45.48 3.93 21.94
CA VAL A 15 -44.32 3.27 21.36
C VAL A 15 -43.21 4.33 21.30
N LEU A 16 -42.25 4.24 22.22
CA LEU A 16 -41.01 5.01 22.18
C LEU A 16 -40.21 4.50 20.98
N LEU A 17 -40.29 5.21 19.86
CA LEU A 17 -39.49 4.93 18.67
C LEU A 17 -38.04 5.29 19.01
N VAL A 18 -37.24 4.31 19.43
CA VAL A 18 -35.79 4.45 19.52
C VAL A 18 -35.28 4.49 18.08
N LEU A 19 -35.14 5.71 17.53
CA LEU A 19 -34.39 5.93 16.30
C LEU A 19 -32.95 5.49 16.59
N PRO A 20 -32.41 4.45 15.92
CA PRO A 20 -30.99 4.19 16.02
C PRO A 20 -30.27 5.46 15.57
N ALA A 21 -29.38 5.97 16.42
CA ALA A 21 -28.46 7.01 16.00
C ALA A 21 -27.68 6.43 14.82
N ILE A 22 -27.95 6.94 13.62
CA ILE A 22 -27.12 6.68 12.46
C ILE A 22 -25.83 7.43 12.78
N SER A 23 -24.84 6.73 13.34
CA SER A 23 -23.49 7.25 13.46
C SER A 23 -23.06 7.62 12.05
N VAL A 24 -22.93 8.91 11.79
CA VAL A 24 -22.29 9.38 10.56
C VAL A 24 -20.82 9.04 10.77
N ALA A 25 -20.37 7.97 10.12
CA ALA A 25 -18.96 7.64 9.91
C ALA A 25 -18.14 8.92 9.75
N ALA A 26 -17.14 9.14 10.61
CA ALA A 26 -16.27 10.29 10.46
C ALA A 26 -15.40 10.05 9.22
N ALA A 27 -15.34 11.00 8.30
CA ALA A 27 -14.50 10.84 7.12
C ALA A 27 -13.02 10.72 7.53
N GLU A 28 -12.35 9.70 7.03
CA GLU A 28 -10.92 9.54 7.13
C GLU A 28 -10.27 10.56 6.20
N THR A 29 -9.42 11.43 6.73
CA THR A 29 -8.86 12.53 5.92
C THR A 29 -7.40 12.76 6.17
N GLY A 30 -6.83 12.21 7.23
CA GLY A 30 -5.43 12.42 7.55
C GLY A 30 -4.51 11.76 6.53
N ILE A 31 -3.34 12.36 6.34
CA ILE A 31 -2.25 11.81 5.53
C ILE A 31 -1.04 11.68 6.44
N ALA A 32 -0.72 10.45 6.83
CA ALA A 32 0.50 10.07 7.53
C ALA A 32 1.65 9.92 6.53
N ILE A 33 2.82 10.47 6.89
CA ILE A 33 4.03 10.31 6.08
C ILE A 33 5.23 9.91 6.94
N GLU A 34 6.01 8.97 6.42
CA GLU A 34 7.24 8.48 7.03
C GLU A 34 8.34 8.35 5.97
N ALA A 35 9.54 8.84 6.24
CA ALA A 35 10.65 8.69 5.29
C ALA A 35 12.03 8.64 5.95
N VAL A 36 12.98 7.91 5.35
CA VAL A 36 14.35 7.85 5.87
C VAL A 36 15.33 8.06 4.73
N ASP A 37 16.07 9.17 4.77
CA ASP A 37 17.20 9.43 3.87
C ASP A 37 18.53 8.98 4.53
N ILE A 38 18.62 9.07 5.87
CA ILE A 38 19.86 8.84 6.61
C ILE A 38 19.80 7.48 7.31
N TYR A 39 20.57 6.51 6.81
CA TYR A 39 20.81 5.24 7.49
C TYR A 39 22.28 5.05 7.87
N SER A 40 22.51 4.31 8.96
CA SER A 40 23.82 3.80 9.36
C SER A 40 24.39 2.77 8.39
N CYS A 41 23.53 2.09 7.62
CA CYS A 41 23.92 1.09 6.62
C CYS A 41 24.06 1.65 5.20
N GLY A 42 23.84 2.95 5.00
CA GLY A 42 23.88 3.59 3.69
C GLY A 42 23.08 4.89 3.68
N ALA A 43 23.43 5.83 2.82
CA ALA A 43 22.57 6.99 2.60
C ALA A 43 21.65 6.72 1.42
N LEU A 44 20.43 7.21 1.56
CA LEU A 44 19.41 7.25 0.54
C LEU A 44 19.03 8.71 0.32
N SER A 45 18.56 9.07 -0.88
CA SER A 45 18.24 10.46 -1.18
C SER A 45 16.89 10.57 -1.85
N ASN A 46 16.15 11.64 -1.53
CA ASN A 46 14.85 12.00 -2.08
C ASN A 46 13.63 11.33 -1.44
N ASP A 47 13.78 10.49 -0.41
CA ASP A 47 12.64 9.89 0.29
C ASP A 47 11.83 10.95 1.04
N ILE A 48 12.53 11.82 1.79
CA ILE A 48 11.87 12.92 2.50
C ILE A 48 11.17 13.88 1.51
N PRO A 49 11.84 14.39 0.45
CA PRO A 49 11.16 15.15 -0.60
C PRO A 49 9.96 14.43 -1.24
N ASN A 50 10.02 13.11 -1.45
CA ASN A 50 8.92 12.38 -2.08
C ASN A 50 7.66 12.43 -1.21
N VAL A 51 7.76 12.05 0.05
CA VAL A 51 6.60 12.06 0.97
C VAL A 51 6.10 13.47 1.27
N ASP A 52 7.01 14.43 1.43
CA ASP A 52 6.65 15.82 1.69
C ASP A 52 5.93 16.45 0.50
N ASN A 53 6.44 16.24 -0.71
CA ASN A 53 5.81 16.78 -1.91
C ASN A 53 4.46 16.12 -2.20
N PHE A 54 4.30 14.83 -1.90
CA PHE A 54 3.00 14.17 -1.96
C PHE A 54 2.01 14.87 -1.01
N ARG A 55 2.33 14.90 0.28
CA ARG A 55 1.44 15.45 1.30
C ARG A 55 1.14 16.92 1.07
N ASN A 56 2.16 17.77 0.86
CA ASN A 56 1.96 19.19 0.62
C ASN A 56 1.10 19.45 -0.61
N ARG A 57 1.22 18.61 -1.64
CA ARG A 57 0.39 18.72 -2.84
C ARG A 57 -1.05 18.29 -2.59
N MET A 58 -1.28 17.18 -1.89
CA MET A 58 -2.63 16.73 -1.49
C MET A 58 -3.34 17.80 -0.65
N LEU A 59 -2.62 18.46 0.27
CA LEU A 59 -3.15 19.52 1.13
C LEU A 59 -3.32 20.87 0.43
N SER A 60 -2.91 21.00 -0.84
CA SER A 60 -3.06 22.25 -1.59
C SER A 60 -4.51 22.53 -2.04
N ILE A 61 -5.40 21.54 -1.93
CA ILE A 61 -6.84 21.66 -2.13
C ILE A 61 -7.60 21.03 -0.96
N ALA A 62 -8.87 21.40 -0.79
CA ALA A 62 -9.68 20.89 0.30
C ALA A 62 -10.03 19.40 0.12
N GLY A 63 -9.95 18.63 1.21
CA GLY A 63 -10.46 17.27 1.26
C GLY A 63 -9.68 16.33 2.16
N TYR A 64 -8.37 16.58 2.30
CA TYR A 64 -7.47 15.87 3.20
C TYR A 64 -6.90 16.81 4.26
N THR A 65 -6.42 16.24 5.36
CA THR A 65 -5.79 16.94 6.48
C THR A 65 -4.40 16.38 6.75
N ALA A 66 -3.57 17.20 7.40
CA ALA A 66 -2.23 16.77 7.80
C ALA A 66 -2.32 15.85 9.02
N SER A 67 -1.68 14.67 8.93
CA SER A 67 -1.45 13.80 10.09
C SER A 67 0.04 13.80 10.47
N ILE A 68 0.55 12.68 10.98
CA ILE A 68 1.94 12.50 11.40
C ILE A 68 2.92 12.74 10.26
N ARG A 69 4.11 13.19 10.66
CA ARG A 69 5.27 13.33 9.78
C ARG A 69 6.50 12.90 10.55
N TYR A 70 6.98 11.70 10.27
CA TYR A 70 8.22 11.18 10.84
C TYR A 70 9.28 11.06 9.76
N VAL A 71 10.50 11.51 10.08
CA VAL A 71 11.62 11.44 9.13
C VAL A 71 12.90 11.03 9.83
N ASN A 72 13.76 10.30 9.11
CA ASN A 72 15.04 9.78 9.59
C ASN A 72 14.89 9.05 10.93
N GLY A 73 15.65 9.45 11.94
CA GLY A 73 15.65 8.83 13.28
C GLY A 73 14.34 8.94 14.07
N LEU A 74 13.28 9.47 13.46
CA LEU A 74 11.93 9.48 14.01
C LEU A 74 11.03 8.41 13.41
N VAL A 75 11.52 7.60 12.45
CA VAL A 75 10.80 6.45 11.89
C VAL A 75 11.21 5.21 12.69
N TYR A 76 10.26 4.60 13.38
CA TYR A 76 10.50 3.48 14.28
C TYR A 76 10.05 2.16 13.66
N PRO A 77 10.72 1.05 13.94
CA PRO A 77 10.22 -0.26 13.54
C PRO A 77 8.85 -0.59 14.12
N THR A 78 8.48 0.06 15.23
CA THR A 78 7.21 -0.11 15.93
C THR A 78 6.06 0.63 15.27
N ASP A 79 6.32 1.52 14.32
CA ASP A 79 5.26 2.32 13.69
C ASP A 79 4.41 1.46 12.74
N PHE A 80 4.96 0.40 12.16
CA PHE A 80 4.29 -0.41 11.13
C PHE A 80 3.54 -1.66 11.63
N PRO A 81 4.03 -2.41 12.63
CA PRO A 81 3.34 -3.62 13.10
C PRO A 81 2.03 -3.30 13.82
N ASP A 82 1.03 -4.14 13.60
CA ASP A 82 -0.22 -4.07 14.34
C ASP A 82 0.03 -4.39 15.84
N PRO A 83 -0.42 -3.53 16.77
CA PRO A 83 -0.15 -3.67 18.20
C PRO A 83 -0.95 -4.80 18.88
N GLN A 84 -1.98 -5.35 18.24
CA GLN A 84 -2.72 -6.54 18.68
C GLN A 84 -1.97 -7.81 18.32
N ILE A 85 -1.23 -7.82 17.20
CA ILE A 85 -0.34 -8.91 16.85
C ILE A 85 0.95 -8.85 17.69
N VAL A 86 1.47 -7.66 17.96
CA VAL A 86 2.64 -7.46 18.86
C VAL A 86 2.19 -6.97 20.23
N ALA A 87 1.97 -7.90 21.16
CA ALA A 87 1.51 -7.58 22.52
C ALA A 87 2.34 -6.47 23.20
N GLY A 88 1.67 -5.38 23.57
CA GLY A 88 2.22 -4.32 24.44
C GLY A 88 2.48 -2.97 23.77
N ASN A 89 2.13 -2.78 22.49
CA ASN A 89 2.25 -1.50 21.80
C ASN A 89 0.94 -0.70 21.88
N ALA A 90 1.04 0.62 22.01
CA ALA A 90 -0.11 1.53 22.01
C ALA A 90 -0.17 2.30 20.68
N ASP A 91 -1.34 2.33 20.07
CA ASP A 91 -1.61 2.74 18.68
C ASP A 91 -1.44 4.22 18.34
N THR A 92 -0.91 5.00 19.27
CA THR A 92 -0.97 6.45 19.15
C THR A 92 0.11 7.04 18.24
N SER A 93 0.92 6.22 17.56
CA SER A 93 2.05 6.66 16.72
C SER A 93 2.33 5.73 15.54
N ASN A 94 1.36 4.91 15.13
CA ASN A 94 1.56 3.95 14.05
C ASN A 94 1.47 4.60 12.65
N PHE A 95 1.90 3.85 11.65
CA PHE A 95 1.77 4.14 10.23
C PHE A 95 0.31 4.12 9.79
N ASP A 96 -0.48 3.24 10.42
CA ASP A 96 -1.90 3.06 10.21
C ASP A 96 -2.68 3.56 11.42
N ARG A 97 -3.07 4.83 11.43
CA ARG A 97 -3.74 5.47 12.57
C ARG A 97 -5.20 5.75 12.27
N PRO A 98 -6.09 5.67 13.28
CA PRO A 98 -7.48 6.08 13.13
C PRO A 98 -7.63 7.50 12.58
N GLY A 99 -8.47 7.63 11.56
CA GLY A 99 -8.83 8.90 10.94
C GLY A 99 -7.89 9.35 9.81
N ASP A 100 -6.83 8.59 9.55
CA ASP A 100 -5.98 8.79 8.37
C ASP A 100 -6.58 8.03 7.19
N ALA A 101 -6.65 8.63 6.00
CA ALA A 101 -7.07 7.89 4.80
C ALA A 101 -5.87 7.25 4.09
N ILE A 102 -4.68 7.85 4.27
CA ILE A 102 -3.48 7.51 3.51
C ILE A 102 -2.28 7.49 4.45
N ALA A 103 -1.48 6.42 4.36
CA ALA A 103 -0.14 6.37 4.90
C ALA A 103 0.88 6.17 3.79
N TYR A 104 1.93 7.01 3.76
CA TYR A 104 2.98 6.94 2.75
C TYR A 104 4.35 6.82 3.42
N PHE A 105 5.00 5.68 3.21
CA PHE A 105 6.39 5.44 3.57
C PHE A 105 7.32 5.56 2.34
N SER A 106 8.48 6.20 2.48
CA SER A 106 9.57 6.18 1.48
C SER A 106 10.91 5.82 2.12
N GLY A 107 11.66 4.89 1.52
CA GLY A 107 12.99 4.51 2.02
C GLY A 107 13.56 3.24 1.39
N HIS A 108 14.45 2.55 2.09
CA HIS A 108 15.00 1.26 1.67
C HIS A 108 14.03 0.09 1.91
N GLY A 109 14.15 -0.93 1.09
CA GLY A 109 13.63 -2.27 1.34
C GLY A 109 14.67 -3.35 0.99
N THR A 110 14.28 -4.63 1.05
CA THR A 110 15.21 -5.75 0.86
C THR A 110 15.08 -6.40 -0.53
N CYS A 111 16.22 -6.52 -1.22
CA CYS A 111 16.35 -7.16 -2.54
C CYS A 111 17.02 -8.55 -2.47
N ASP A 112 16.80 -9.29 -1.37
CA ASP A 112 17.47 -10.56 -1.04
C ASP A 112 16.82 -11.81 -1.64
N ASP A 113 15.83 -11.60 -2.51
CA ASP A 113 15.07 -12.62 -3.20
C ASP A 113 15.71 -13.13 -4.50
N GLN A 114 16.76 -12.46 -4.94
CA GLN A 114 17.38 -12.67 -6.22
C GLN A 114 18.66 -13.50 -6.13
N THR A 115 18.88 -14.39 -7.10
CA THR A 115 20.07 -15.23 -7.15
C THR A 115 20.95 -14.91 -8.37
N ASN A 116 22.20 -15.40 -8.35
CA ASN A 116 23.07 -15.38 -9.53
C ASN A 116 22.75 -16.51 -10.54
N THR A 117 21.73 -17.33 -10.27
CA THR A 117 21.33 -18.43 -11.13
C THR A 117 20.60 -17.90 -12.35
N ALA A 118 21.22 -18.03 -13.53
CA ALA A 118 20.60 -17.66 -14.79
C ALA A 118 19.45 -18.62 -15.15
N CYS A 119 18.45 -18.12 -15.87
CA CYS A 119 17.32 -18.90 -16.33
C CYS A 119 16.75 -18.35 -17.65
N THR A 120 16.02 -19.18 -18.39
CA THR A 120 15.25 -18.75 -19.58
C THR A 120 13.74 -18.86 -19.37
N THR A 121 13.35 -19.75 -18.45
CA THR A 121 11.98 -20.02 -18.00
C THR A 121 11.97 -20.27 -16.49
N THR A 122 10.82 -20.09 -15.85
CA THR A 122 10.64 -20.38 -14.41
C THR A 122 10.98 -21.83 -14.05
N ALA A 123 10.73 -22.78 -14.96
CA ALA A 123 11.08 -24.18 -14.77
C ALA A 123 12.60 -24.42 -14.68
N GLY A 124 13.41 -23.55 -15.30
CA GLY A 124 14.87 -23.59 -15.22
C GLY A 124 15.44 -23.16 -13.86
N CYS A 125 14.60 -22.65 -12.95
CA CYS A 125 15.02 -22.28 -11.61
C CYS A 125 14.99 -23.47 -10.65
N PRO A 126 16.04 -23.70 -9.84
CA PRO A 126 16.03 -24.73 -8.80
C PRO A 126 14.84 -24.56 -7.86
N ASP A 127 14.25 -25.67 -7.41
CA ASP A 127 13.22 -25.62 -6.36
C ASP A 127 13.85 -25.35 -4.99
N ILE A 128 13.26 -24.42 -4.25
CA ILE A 128 13.60 -24.13 -2.86
C ILE A 128 12.33 -24.35 -2.03
N ALA A 129 12.40 -25.25 -1.06
CA ALA A 129 11.26 -25.62 -0.23
C ALA A 129 10.60 -24.40 0.43
N GLY A 130 9.28 -24.32 0.35
CA GLY A 130 8.50 -23.24 0.96
C GLY A 130 8.55 -21.89 0.23
N THR A 131 9.11 -21.83 -0.98
CA THR A 131 9.14 -20.60 -1.79
C THR A 131 8.50 -20.81 -3.14
N GLN A 132 7.86 -19.78 -3.67
CA GLN A 132 7.52 -19.67 -5.08
C GLN A 132 8.75 -19.17 -5.84
N LYS A 133 8.91 -19.57 -7.10
CA LYS A 133 10.06 -19.18 -7.93
C LYS A 133 9.59 -18.53 -9.22
N LYS A 134 10.38 -17.59 -9.73
CA LYS A 134 10.17 -16.97 -11.04
C LYS A 134 11.49 -16.80 -11.76
N CYS A 135 11.46 -16.94 -13.08
CA CYS A 135 12.54 -16.45 -13.91
C CYS A 135 12.26 -15.01 -14.31
N LEU A 136 12.90 -14.06 -13.64
CA LEU A 136 12.79 -12.64 -13.98
C LEU A 136 13.79 -12.31 -15.08
N ARG A 137 13.29 -11.97 -16.27
CA ARG A 137 14.15 -11.57 -17.40
C ARG A 137 14.66 -10.16 -17.19
N PHE A 138 15.96 -9.95 -17.37
CA PHE A 138 16.52 -8.62 -17.30
C PHE A 138 16.35 -7.88 -18.60
N THR A 139 16.17 -6.58 -18.44
CA THR A 139 16.03 -5.64 -19.55
C THR A 139 17.31 -5.47 -20.36
N ASP A 140 18.46 -6.00 -19.92
CA ASP A 140 19.75 -5.94 -20.62
C ASP A 140 20.09 -7.22 -21.41
N SER A 141 19.31 -8.31 -21.26
CA SER A 141 19.45 -9.54 -22.05
C SER A 141 18.10 -10.24 -22.26
N PRO A 142 17.46 -10.13 -23.44
CA PRO A 142 16.11 -10.67 -23.68
C PRO A 142 16.01 -12.19 -23.56
N LEU A 143 17.15 -12.88 -23.61
CA LEU A 143 17.24 -14.34 -23.60
C LEU A 143 17.74 -14.90 -22.26
N ALA A 144 18.13 -14.05 -21.30
CA ALA A 144 18.61 -14.49 -19.99
C ALA A 144 17.93 -13.72 -18.86
N GLY A 145 17.28 -14.45 -17.96
CA GLY A 145 16.81 -13.97 -16.68
C GLY A 145 17.62 -14.52 -15.52
N ARG A 146 17.17 -14.21 -14.29
CA ARG A 146 17.67 -14.79 -13.06
C ARG A 146 16.52 -15.33 -12.25
N CYS A 147 16.83 -16.38 -11.50
CA CYS A 147 15.90 -16.96 -10.57
C CYS A 147 15.70 -16.04 -9.38
N VAL A 148 14.44 -15.69 -9.16
CA VAL A 148 13.95 -14.98 -8.00
C VAL A 148 12.98 -15.87 -7.24
N TYR A 149 12.90 -15.70 -5.93
CA TYR A 149 12.12 -16.54 -5.04
C TYR A 149 11.29 -15.70 -4.08
N SER A 150 10.09 -16.14 -3.74
CA SER A 150 9.27 -15.38 -2.80
C SER A 150 10.00 -15.29 -1.46
N ARG A 151 10.26 -14.07 -1.01
CA ARG A 151 10.89 -13.80 0.29
C ARG A 151 10.04 -12.82 1.08
N PRO A 152 10.12 -12.84 2.40
CA PRO A 152 9.53 -11.77 3.18
C PRO A 152 10.14 -10.43 2.79
N ARG A 153 9.29 -9.48 2.44
CA ARG A 153 9.64 -8.11 2.10
C ARG A 153 9.70 -7.28 3.36
N ASN A 154 10.68 -6.38 3.38
CA ASN A 154 10.95 -5.57 4.54
C ASN A 154 11.02 -4.09 4.18
N ILE A 155 10.48 -3.27 5.06
CA ILE A 155 10.85 -1.87 5.18
C ILE A 155 12.12 -1.81 6.03
N VAL A 156 13.10 -1.03 5.59
CA VAL A 156 14.30 -0.74 6.38
C VAL A 156 14.11 0.61 7.04
N VAL A 157 14.34 0.67 8.35
CA VAL A 157 14.32 1.90 9.15
C VAL A 157 15.61 2.04 9.95
N ASP A 158 15.96 3.25 10.35
CA ASP A 158 17.08 3.49 11.26
C ASP A 158 16.76 4.63 12.22
N ARG A 159 16.12 4.26 13.33
CA ARG A 159 15.71 5.19 14.38
C ARG A 159 16.89 5.94 14.99
N THR A 160 17.99 5.26 15.27
CA THR A 160 19.08 5.84 16.07
C THR A 160 20.20 6.40 15.21
N GLY A 161 20.18 6.14 13.90
CA GLY A 161 21.32 6.36 13.01
C GLY A 161 22.50 5.45 13.39
N THR A 162 22.25 4.38 14.16
CA THR A 162 23.30 3.47 14.64
C THR A 162 23.10 2.04 14.18
N SER A 163 21.89 1.66 13.76
CA SER A 163 21.62 0.32 13.25
C SER A 163 20.36 0.29 12.40
N CYS A 164 20.49 -0.19 11.17
CA CYS A 164 19.35 -0.52 10.33
C CYS A 164 18.54 -1.68 10.91
N GLN A 165 17.23 -1.51 10.94
CA GLN A 165 16.26 -2.46 11.46
C GLN A 165 15.28 -2.82 10.35
N LEU A 166 14.85 -4.09 10.34
CA LEU A 166 13.94 -4.62 9.33
C LEU A 166 12.54 -4.76 9.91
N VAL A 167 11.56 -4.27 9.16
CA VAL A 167 10.13 -4.44 9.42
C VAL A 167 9.55 -5.30 8.32
N ASN A 168 9.25 -6.56 8.65
CA ASN A 168 8.70 -7.52 7.70
C ASN A 168 7.19 -7.32 7.53
N TYR A 169 6.76 -6.87 6.36
CA TYR A 169 5.34 -6.70 6.04
C TYR A 169 4.70 -7.88 5.29
N SER A 170 5.49 -8.87 4.86
CA SER A 170 4.95 -10.05 4.17
C SER A 170 4.49 -11.16 5.10
N THR A 171 5.23 -11.43 6.16
CA THR A 171 4.98 -12.55 7.08
C THR A 171 5.12 -12.16 8.55
N GLY A 172 5.49 -10.90 8.80
CA GLY A 172 5.59 -10.35 10.15
C GLY A 172 4.23 -9.92 10.70
N ALA A 173 4.31 -9.00 11.65
CA ALA A 173 3.18 -8.52 12.41
C ALA A 173 2.50 -7.28 11.83
N VAL A 174 2.89 -6.85 10.62
CA VAL A 174 2.22 -5.75 9.91
C VAL A 174 0.86 -6.20 9.44
N ARG A 175 -0.16 -5.46 9.82
CA ARG A 175 -1.53 -5.49 9.31
C ARG A 175 -1.93 -4.03 9.16
N TRP A 176 -2.55 -3.69 8.04
CA TRP A 176 -2.96 -2.31 7.77
C TRP A 176 -4.43 -2.23 7.36
N GLY A 177 -5.00 -1.11 7.74
CA GLY A 177 -6.36 -0.61 7.58
C GLY A 177 -7.36 -1.22 8.54
N GLU A 178 -6.93 -1.83 9.64
CA GLU A 178 -7.85 -2.42 10.59
C GLU A 178 -8.66 -1.37 11.35
N ASP A 179 -9.95 -1.23 11.01
CA ASP A 179 -10.85 -0.29 11.64
C ASP A 179 -12.13 -1.00 12.13
N ALA A 180 -13.05 -0.26 12.75
CA ALA A 180 -14.30 -0.83 13.22
C ALA A 180 -15.25 -1.25 12.07
N SER A 181 -15.08 -0.69 10.87
CA SER A 181 -15.97 -0.84 9.72
C SER A 181 -15.62 -2.07 8.88
N SER A 182 -14.33 -2.29 8.63
CA SER A 182 -13.73 -3.48 8.03
C SER A 182 -13.79 -4.69 8.96
N GLY A 183 -13.75 -4.44 10.27
CA GLY A 183 -13.80 -5.46 11.30
C GLY A 183 -12.51 -6.27 11.41
N ALA A 184 -12.40 -7.07 12.46
CA ALA A 184 -11.20 -7.86 12.69
C ALA A 184 -11.08 -9.00 11.66
N TRP A 185 -10.11 -8.91 10.75
CA TRP A 185 -9.68 -10.02 9.91
C TRP A 185 -8.15 -10.08 9.82
N ALA A 186 -7.61 -11.22 9.37
CA ALA A 186 -6.16 -11.51 9.39
C ALA A 186 -5.48 -11.43 10.78
N GLY A 187 -6.28 -11.46 11.87
CA GLY A 187 -5.80 -11.36 13.26
C GLY A 187 -5.50 -9.94 13.74
N ALA A 188 -5.80 -8.94 12.91
CA ALA A 188 -5.64 -7.54 13.24
C ALA A 188 -6.75 -7.04 14.19
N GLY A 189 -6.48 -5.91 14.84
CA GLY A 189 -7.43 -5.23 15.72
C GLY A 189 -8.55 -4.48 14.98
N THR A 190 -8.94 -3.32 15.51
CA THR A 190 -9.94 -2.38 14.92
C THR A 190 -9.59 -0.94 15.30
N ASN A 191 -8.29 -0.67 15.34
CA ASN A 191 -7.70 0.46 16.04
C ASN A 191 -6.72 1.22 15.15
N GLY A 192 -6.40 0.74 13.96
CA GLY A 192 -5.88 1.54 12.87
C GLY A 192 -7.02 2.20 12.08
N GLY A 193 -6.83 2.28 10.77
CA GLY A 193 -7.81 2.77 9.80
C GLY A 193 -7.15 3.69 8.80
N ILE A 194 -6.55 3.09 7.75
CA ILE A 194 -6.15 3.72 6.50
C ILE A 194 -6.73 2.92 5.33
N ASN A 195 -7.06 3.64 4.26
CA ASN A 195 -7.59 3.04 3.05
C ASN A 195 -6.53 2.86 1.95
N LEU A 196 -5.44 3.62 2.00
CA LEU A 196 -4.31 3.48 1.10
C LEU A 196 -2.99 3.47 1.88
N ALA A 197 -2.22 2.39 1.71
CA ALA A 197 -0.81 2.37 2.08
C ALA A 197 0.06 2.57 0.82
N VAL A 198 1.05 3.44 0.89
CA VAL A 198 2.06 3.62 -0.16
C VAL A 198 3.41 3.22 0.42
N ILE A 199 3.98 2.13 -0.11
CA ILE A 199 5.29 1.60 0.27
C ILE A 199 6.26 1.91 -0.87
N ASP A 200 6.82 3.10 -0.79
CA ASP A 200 7.70 3.68 -1.79
C ASP A 200 9.16 3.33 -1.48
N ASN A 201 9.49 2.05 -1.51
CA ASN A 201 10.81 1.58 -1.14
C ASN A 201 11.50 0.75 -2.21
N SER A 202 12.78 0.48 -1.97
CA SER A 202 13.58 -0.37 -2.83
C SER A 202 13.16 -1.82 -2.70
N CYS A 203 12.86 -2.48 -3.81
CA CYS A 203 12.41 -3.88 -3.82
C CYS A 203 11.14 -4.12 -2.99
N GLY A 204 10.17 -3.21 -3.08
CA GLY A 204 8.90 -3.31 -2.38
C GLY A 204 8.14 -4.61 -2.69
N ILE A 205 8.20 -5.08 -3.93
CA ILE A 205 7.58 -6.34 -4.33
C ILE A 205 8.25 -6.92 -5.57
N THR A 206 8.23 -8.25 -5.70
CA THR A 206 8.76 -8.93 -6.88
C THR A 206 7.67 -9.32 -7.87
N PRO A 207 7.91 -9.14 -9.18
CA PRO A 207 6.98 -9.56 -10.22
C PRO A 207 6.51 -11.01 -10.06
N ASP A 208 5.20 -11.18 -10.07
CA ASP A 208 4.50 -12.47 -9.96
C ASP A 208 4.61 -13.20 -8.60
N LEU A 209 5.18 -12.55 -7.59
CA LEU A 209 5.31 -13.10 -6.23
C LEU A 209 4.50 -12.30 -5.20
N TYR A 210 3.57 -11.47 -5.66
CA TYR A 210 2.78 -10.56 -4.81
C TYR A 210 1.90 -11.27 -3.78
N VAL A 211 1.32 -12.43 -4.10
CA VAL A 211 0.47 -13.17 -3.14
C VAL A 211 1.27 -13.55 -1.88
N PRO A 212 2.37 -14.33 -1.98
CA PRO A 212 3.16 -14.68 -0.78
C PRO A 212 3.88 -13.48 -0.14
N GLU A 213 4.01 -12.36 -0.83
CA GLU A 213 4.75 -11.18 -0.35
C GLU A 213 3.88 -10.08 0.26
N MET A 214 2.60 -9.99 -0.08
CA MET A 214 1.75 -8.87 0.35
C MET A 214 0.50 -9.28 1.09
N LEU A 215 0.01 -10.51 0.90
CA LEU A 215 -1.31 -10.88 1.39
C LEU A 215 -1.50 -10.61 2.88
N ASN A 216 -0.48 -10.90 3.70
CA ASN A 216 -0.60 -10.71 5.14
C ASN A 216 -0.51 -9.24 5.57
N ALA A 217 -0.13 -8.29 4.71
CA ALA A 217 -0.14 -6.87 5.07
C ALA A 217 -1.57 -6.29 5.10
N PHE A 218 -2.55 -6.95 4.48
CA PHE A 218 -3.93 -6.49 4.42
C PHE A 218 -4.72 -6.91 5.66
N ALA A 219 -5.38 -5.94 6.30
CA ALA A 219 -6.38 -6.19 7.35
C ALA A 219 -7.51 -5.15 7.39
N GLY A 220 -7.76 -4.49 6.27
CA GLY A 220 -8.80 -3.47 6.13
C GLY A 220 -8.42 -2.39 5.14
N VAL A 221 -7.13 -2.27 4.81
CA VAL A 221 -6.67 -1.34 3.77
C VAL A 221 -7.26 -1.75 2.43
N SER A 222 -7.88 -0.80 1.73
CA SER A 222 -8.44 -1.05 0.40
C SER A 222 -7.34 -1.46 -0.60
N SER A 223 -6.23 -0.71 -0.61
CA SER A 223 -5.13 -0.95 -1.54
C SER A 223 -3.75 -0.61 -0.98
N ILE A 224 -2.73 -1.36 -1.41
CA ILE A 224 -1.32 -1.08 -1.12
C ILE A 224 -0.59 -0.79 -2.44
N ALA A 225 -0.05 0.41 -2.56
CA ALA A 225 0.76 0.88 -3.67
C ALA A 225 2.24 0.63 -3.39
N LEU A 226 2.95 -0.01 -4.32
CA LEU A 226 4.37 -0.36 -4.17
C LEU A 226 5.17 -0.06 -5.44
N ILE A 227 6.47 -0.07 -5.25
CA ILE A 227 7.46 -0.14 -6.33
C ILE A 227 7.82 -1.59 -6.61
N MET A 228 7.85 -1.95 -7.90
CA MET A 228 8.22 -3.28 -8.38
C MET A 228 9.46 -3.19 -9.26
N PRO A 229 10.67 -3.35 -8.68
CA PRO A 229 11.90 -3.38 -9.45
C PRO A 229 11.97 -4.59 -10.38
N THR A 230 12.67 -4.39 -11.49
CA THR A 230 12.82 -5.39 -12.55
C THR A 230 14.24 -5.89 -12.69
N ARG A 231 15.16 -5.20 -12.02
CA ARG A 231 16.59 -5.39 -12.11
C ARG A 231 17.15 -5.70 -10.74
N VAL A 232 18.16 -6.57 -10.75
CA VAL A 232 18.75 -7.08 -9.53
C VAL A 232 19.55 -6.03 -8.80
N GLY A 233 19.34 -5.95 -7.48
CA GLY A 233 20.02 -4.97 -6.62
C GLY A 233 19.71 -3.50 -6.97
N SER A 234 18.61 -3.25 -7.69
CA SER A 234 18.22 -1.90 -8.06
C SER A 234 17.55 -1.19 -6.89
N ASP A 235 18.24 -0.16 -6.40
CA ASP A 235 17.74 0.77 -5.40
C ASP A 235 16.88 1.86 -6.05
N THR A 236 15.64 2.07 -5.56
CA THR A 236 14.63 2.90 -6.24
C THR A 236 14.67 4.35 -5.77
N ALA A 237 15.44 4.65 -4.74
CA ALA A 237 15.24 5.87 -3.99
C ALA A 237 15.76 7.14 -4.66
N ASP A 238 16.69 7.03 -5.60
CA ASP A 238 17.32 8.19 -6.27
C ASP A 238 16.39 9.03 -7.17
N VAL A 239 15.09 8.78 -7.15
CA VAL A 239 14.13 9.46 -8.02
C VAL A 239 13.34 10.51 -7.26
N ALA A 240 13.67 11.77 -7.52
CA ALA A 240 12.95 12.90 -6.98
C ALA A 240 11.54 13.07 -7.58
N ASN A 241 10.63 13.66 -6.80
CA ASN A 241 9.28 14.09 -7.20
C ASN A 241 8.29 12.95 -7.51
N ARG A 242 8.55 11.71 -7.09
CA ARG A 242 7.60 10.60 -7.25
C ARG A 242 6.29 10.89 -6.54
N GLY A 243 6.37 11.26 -5.27
CA GLY A 243 5.20 11.63 -4.49
C GLY A 243 4.46 12.86 -5.05
N ARG A 244 5.19 13.83 -5.63
CA ARG A 244 4.56 14.97 -6.30
C ARG A 244 3.72 14.54 -7.50
N ALA A 245 4.31 13.73 -8.38
CA ALA A 245 3.66 13.24 -9.59
C ALA A 245 2.41 12.43 -9.28
N PHE A 246 2.44 11.66 -8.19
CA PHE A 246 1.27 10.92 -7.70
C PHE A 246 0.16 11.87 -7.22
N ALA A 247 0.50 12.82 -6.34
CA ALA A 247 -0.47 13.77 -5.79
C ALA A 247 -1.03 14.77 -6.84
N ASP A 248 -0.29 15.07 -7.90
CA ASP A 248 -0.79 15.92 -9.00
C ASP A 248 -2.03 15.33 -9.69
N ARG A 249 -2.23 14.00 -9.65
CA ARG A 249 -3.43 13.34 -10.18
C ARG A 249 -4.68 13.68 -9.37
N TYR A 250 -4.57 13.68 -8.04
CA TYR A 250 -5.64 14.13 -7.15
C TYR A 250 -6.02 15.59 -7.42
N VAL A 251 -5.02 16.47 -7.51
CA VAL A 251 -5.29 17.90 -7.73
C VAL A 251 -5.88 18.17 -9.11
N ALA A 252 -5.49 17.40 -10.12
CA ALA A 252 -6.07 17.49 -11.46
C ALA A 252 -7.54 17.02 -11.48
N ASN A 253 -7.87 15.94 -10.77
CA ASN A 253 -9.24 15.43 -10.66
C ASN A 253 -9.43 14.59 -9.39
N VAL A 254 -10.16 15.12 -8.40
CA VAL A 254 -10.44 14.44 -7.14
C VAL A 254 -11.30 13.17 -7.30
N ASN A 255 -12.02 13.03 -8.41
CA ASN A 255 -12.82 11.85 -8.73
C ASN A 255 -12.05 10.83 -9.59
N SER A 256 -10.76 11.06 -9.86
CA SER A 256 -9.92 10.07 -10.54
C SER A 256 -9.64 8.89 -9.62
N ALA A 257 -9.47 7.71 -10.21
CA ALA A 257 -9.15 6.50 -9.48
C ALA A 257 -7.70 6.54 -8.96
N VAL A 258 -7.52 6.06 -7.73
CA VAL A 258 -6.25 6.13 -6.99
C VAL A 258 -5.23 5.17 -7.60
N GLY A 259 -5.64 3.93 -7.89
CA GLY A 259 -4.74 2.94 -8.46
C GLY A 259 -4.10 3.38 -9.78
N PRO A 260 -4.87 3.77 -10.81
CA PRO A 260 -4.32 4.35 -12.03
C PRO A 260 -3.48 5.60 -11.77
N SER A 261 -3.84 6.42 -10.77
CA SER A 261 -3.06 7.59 -10.40
C SER A 261 -1.64 7.22 -9.94
N TRP A 262 -1.48 6.15 -9.16
CA TRP A 262 -0.17 5.65 -8.72
C TRP A 262 0.61 5.03 -9.87
N THR A 263 -0.02 4.12 -10.61
CA THR A 263 0.69 3.37 -11.66
C THR A 263 1.11 4.29 -12.79
N ASP A 264 0.25 5.22 -13.21
CA ASP A 264 0.59 6.20 -14.26
C ASP A 264 1.53 7.30 -13.78
N ALA A 265 1.74 7.48 -12.47
CA ALA A 265 2.72 8.43 -11.96
C ALA A 265 4.14 8.06 -12.42
N ILE A 266 4.45 6.78 -12.64
CA ILE A 266 5.77 6.35 -13.12
C ILE A 266 6.18 7.08 -14.41
N ASN A 267 5.22 7.38 -15.30
CA ASN A 267 5.48 8.05 -16.57
C ASN A 267 5.73 9.55 -16.44
N SER A 268 5.43 10.14 -15.29
CA SER A 268 5.60 11.57 -15.02
C SER A 268 6.87 11.90 -14.24
N VAL A 269 7.55 10.88 -13.72
CA VAL A 269 8.72 11.04 -12.85
C VAL A 269 9.95 10.75 -13.67
N THR A 270 10.87 11.70 -13.83
CA THR A 270 12.13 11.47 -14.56
C THR A 270 13.25 10.98 -13.63
N GLY A 271 13.90 9.87 -13.95
CA GLY A 271 15.09 9.33 -13.25
C GLY A 271 15.55 7.95 -13.77
N GLY A 272 16.78 7.56 -13.46
CA GLY A 272 17.36 6.25 -13.83
C GLY A 272 18.10 6.21 -15.18
N SER A 273 18.64 5.03 -15.53
CA SER A 273 19.34 4.78 -16.81
C SER A 273 18.39 4.33 -17.93
N GLY A 274 18.85 4.30 -19.18
CA GLY A 274 18.05 3.75 -20.29
C GLY A 274 17.72 2.26 -20.10
N CYS A 275 16.52 1.84 -20.53
CA CYS A 275 16.16 0.43 -20.67
C CYS A 275 16.53 -0.09 -22.06
N ALA A 276 17.09 -1.30 -22.16
CA ALA A 276 17.50 -1.82 -23.47
C ALA A 276 16.32 -2.14 -24.41
N PHE A 277 15.08 -2.18 -23.90
CA PHE A 277 13.86 -2.39 -24.68
C PHE A 277 13.06 -1.10 -24.96
N GLY A 278 13.70 0.07 -24.81
CA GLY A 278 13.02 1.35 -24.93
C GLY A 278 12.25 1.72 -23.65
N GLY A 279 12.06 3.02 -23.44
CA GLY A 279 11.76 3.54 -22.10
C GLY A 279 13.00 3.56 -21.21
N GLY A 280 12.89 4.10 -20.01
CA GLY A 280 14.04 4.39 -19.16
C GLY A 280 14.58 5.80 -19.33
N ASN A 281 13.89 6.71 -18.65
CA ASN A 281 14.40 7.92 -18.01
C ASN A 281 13.45 8.27 -16.87
N HIS A 282 12.70 7.29 -16.35
CA HIS A 282 11.55 7.51 -15.49
C HIS A 282 11.35 6.38 -14.46
N GLY A 283 12.03 6.37 -13.30
CA GLY A 283 11.76 5.39 -12.22
C GLY A 283 12.96 4.55 -11.76
N VAL A 284 12.70 3.31 -11.32
CA VAL A 284 13.63 2.37 -10.63
C VAL A 284 14.89 2.05 -11.43
N VAL A 285 16.01 2.74 -11.17
CA VAL A 285 17.32 2.50 -11.82
C VAL A 285 17.19 2.30 -13.35
N GLY A 286 16.23 3.01 -13.95
CA GLY A 286 15.92 2.92 -15.37
C GLY A 286 14.71 2.06 -15.74
N CYS A 287 14.52 0.86 -15.17
CA CYS A 287 13.44 -0.07 -15.57
C CYS A 287 12.68 -0.60 -14.35
N GLY A 288 11.38 -0.32 -14.31
CA GLY A 288 10.53 -0.49 -13.14
C GLY A 288 9.07 -0.63 -13.52
N ALA A 289 8.27 -1.06 -12.56
CA ALA A 289 6.85 -0.81 -12.56
C ALA A 289 6.41 -0.19 -11.24
N HIS A 290 5.41 0.66 -11.30
CA HIS A 290 4.58 0.97 -10.15
C HIS A 290 3.43 -0.02 -10.17
N ILE A 291 3.14 -0.62 -9.03
CA ILE A 291 2.04 -1.57 -8.86
C ILE A 291 1.18 -1.14 -7.70
N ILE A 292 -0.12 -1.40 -7.79
CA ILE A 292 -1.04 -1.32 -6.68
C ILE A 292 -1.77 -2.66 -6.59
N VAL A 293 -1.96 -3.14 -5.36
CA VAL A 293 -2.61 -4.41 -5.05
C VAL A 293 -3.78 -4.13 -4.14
N SER A 294 -4.90 -4.82 -4.36
CA SER A 294 -6.07 -4.80 -3.48
C SER A 294 -6.46 -6.23 -3.12
N VAL A 295 -7.01 -6.41 -1.92
CA VAL A 295 -7.54 -7.69 -1.44
C VAL A 295 -8.93 -7.47 -0.89
N GLU A 296 -9.89 -8.21 -1.43
CA GLU A 296 -11.31 -8.00 -1.14
C GLU A 296 -12.10 -9.30 -1.14
N ILE A 297 -13.33 -9.28 -0.62
CA ILE A 297 -14.19 -10.45 -0.48
C ILE A 297 -14.55 -11.14 -1.81
N ASN A 298 -14.48 -10.42 -2.94
CA ASN A 298 -14.71 -10.97 -4.27
C ASN A 298 -14.03 -10.14 -5.36
N GLN A 299 -14.00 -10.68 -6.58
CA GLN A 299 -13.37 -10.03 -7.73
C GLN A 299 -13.92 -8.63 -8.02
N ALA A 300 -15.24 -8.44 -7.97
CA ALA A 300 -15.85 -7.15 -8.31
C ALA A 300 -15.41 -6.03 -7.36
N ARG A 301 -15.30 -6.33 -6.06
CA ARG A 301 -14.78 -5.40 -5.05
C ARG A 301 -13.28 -5.14 -5.21
N ALA A 302 -12.48 -6.19 -5.40
CA ALA A 302 -11.03 -6.05 -5.59
C ALA A 302 -10.71 -5.18 -6.82
N GLU A 303 -11.38 -5.44 -7.95
CA GLU A 303 -11.21 -4.65 -9.18
C GLU A 303 -11.74 -3.22 -9.01
N TRP A 304 -12.81 -3.02 -8.25
CA TRP A 304 -13.31 -1.69 -7.92
C TRP A 304 -12.27 -0.89 -7.12
N ALA A 305 -11.73 -1.46 -6.03
CA ALA A 305 -10.69 -0.82 -5.21
C ALA A 305 -9.48 -0.41 -6.07
N ASN A 306 -8.99 -1.32 -6.92
CA ASN A 306 -7.82 -1.03 -7.74
C ASN A 306 -8.06 -0.05 -8.89
N ARG A 307 -9.21 -0.11 -9.57
CA ARG A 307 -9.42 0.59 -10.86
C ARG A 307 -10.37 1.77 -10.80
N THR A 308 -11.21 1.82 -9.77
CA THR A 308 -12.38 2.71 -9.74
C THR A 308 -12.42 3.57 -8.48
N GLU A 309 -11.98 3.05 -7.34
CA GLU A 309 -11.99 3.81 -6.09
C GLU A 309 -11.23 5.13 -6.26
N SER A 310 -11.96 6.22 -6.02
CA SER A 310 -11.47 7.58 -6.18
C SER A 310 -10.88 8.13 -4.89
N TRP A 311 -10.11 9.21 -5.00
CA TRP A 311 -9.59 9.95 -3.86
C TRP A 311 -10.68 10.46 -2.91
N VAL A 312 -11.89 10.71 -3.42
CA VAL A 312 -13.02 11.10 -2.57
C VAL A 312 -13.56 9.90 -1.79
N GLN A 313 -13.57 8.72 -2.41
CA GLN A 313 -14.10 7.47 -1.85
C GLN A 313 -13.15 6.82 -0.83
N LEU A 314 -11.84 6.99 -0.97
CA LEU A 314 -10.83 6.58 0.03
C LEU A 314 -11.04 7.17 1.43
N ARG A 315 -11.88 8.20 1.57
CA ARG A 315 -12.12 8.89 2.84
C ARG A 315 -13.30 8.33 3.62
N ASN A 316 -13.88 7.24 3.12
CA ASN A 316 -15.11 6.67 3.63
C ASN A 316 -14.85 5.24 4.08
N GLU A 317 -14.86 5.04 5.39
CA GLU A 317 -14.67 3.74 6.09
C GLU A 317 -15.59 2.61 5.55
N ALA A 318 -16.71 2.98 4.91
CA ALA A 318 -17.60 2.00 4.28
C ALA A 318 -17.00 1.35 3.01
N ASN A 319 -15.86 1.85 2.52
CA ASN A 319 -15.19 1.35 1.33
C ASN A 319 -13.98 0.46 1.64
N ASP A 320 -13.62 0.33 2.91
CA ASP A 320 -12.48 -0.46 3.39
C ASP A 320 -12.53 -1.91 2.89
N GLY A 321 -11.36 -2.55 2.87
CA GLY A 321 -11.22 -3.96 2.53
C GLY A 321 -11.90 -4.85 3.57
N ILE A 322 -12.94 -5.59 3.18
CA ILE A 322 -13.76 -6.37 4.13
C ILE A 322 -13.51 -7.88 4.06
N GLY A 323 -12.33 -8.30 3.62
CA GLY A 323 -11.88 -9.69 3.69
C GLY A 323 -11.07 -10.16 2.50
N TRP A 324 -10.85 -11.49 2.42
CA TRP A 324 -9.96 -12.11 1.45
C TRP A 324 -10.66 -13.22 0.64
N GLY A 325 -11.22 -12.85 -0.51
CA GLY A 325 -11.75 -13.78 -1.52
C GLY A 325 -11.13 -13.60 -2.90
N TRP A 326 -10.56 -12.42 -3.18
CA TRP A 326 -9.87 -12.12 -4.43
C TRP A 326 -8.75 -11.10 -4.20
N MET A 327 -7.64 -11.26 -4.92
CA MET A 327 -6.56 -10.26 -5.00
C MET A 327 -6.54 -9.71 -6.42
N SER A 328 -6.60 -8.39 -6.56
CA SER A 328 -6.43 -7.71 -7.85
C SER A 328 -5.11 -6.95 -7.83
N TRP A 329 -4.52 -6.73 -9.01
CA TRP A 329 -3.36 -5.87 -9.17
C TRP A 329 -3.45 -5.05 -10.45
N LEU A 330 -2.93 -3.83 -10.39
CA LEU A 330 -2.73 -2.95 -11.54
C LEU A 330 -1.27 -2.50 -11.53
N TYR A 331 -0.61 -2.50 -12.67
CA TYR A 331 0.75 -1.99 -12.79
C TYR A 331 0.96 -1.26 -14.12
N THR A 332 1.90 -0.32 -14.10
CA THR A 332 2.39 0.37 -15.30
C THR A 332 3.90 0.34 -15.27
N CYS A 333 4.51 -0.04 -16.39
CA CYS A 333 5.96 -0.07 -16.55
C CYS A 333 6.46 1.20 -17.23
N ASN A 334 7.68 1.61 -16.89
CA ASN A 334 8.38 2.72 -17.54
C ASN A 334 9.17 2.29 -18.81
N TYR A 335 8.86 1.10 -19.32
CA TYR A 335 9.44 0.44 -20.48
C TYR A 335 8.35 -0.37 -21.19
N ASP A 336 8.61 -0.88 -22.40
CA ASP A 336 7.63 -1.69 -23.16
C ASP A 336 7.39 -3.06 -22.52
N CYS A 337 6.49 -3.12 -21.54
CA CYS A 337 6.07 -4.35 -20.89
C CYS A 337 5.07 -5.17 -21.70
N ASN A 338 4.56 -4.67 -22.83
CA ASN A 338 3.65 -5.44 -23.68
C ASN A 338 4.43 -6.42 -24.54
N ASN A 339 5.54 -5.96 -25.12
CA ASN A 339 6.43 -6.82 -25.93
C ASN A 339 7.53 -7.48 -25.08
N HIS A 340 7.83 -6.93 -23.90
CA HIS A 340 8.79 -7.49 -22.95
C HIS A 340 8.16 -7.66 -21.56
N PRO A 341 7.07 -8.42 -21.43
CA PRO A 341 6.41 -8.59 -20.15
C PRO A 341 7.38 -9.26 -19.16
N PHE A 342 7.31 -8.86 -17.89
CA PHE A 342 7.55 -9.87 -16.85
C PHE A 342 6.60 -10.98 -17.20
N ILE A 343 7.07 -12.20 -17.42
CA ILE A 343 6.17 -13.29 -17.78
C ILE A 343 5.15 -13.40 -16.64
N LEU A 344 3.96 -12.83 -16.82
CA LEU A 344 2.84 -13.01 -15.91
C LEU A 344 2.13 -14.28 -16.39
N PRO A 345 1.67 -15.12 -15.45
CA PRO A 345 1.06 -16.41 -15.76
C PRO A 345 -0.15 -16.30 -16.69
#